data_AF-A0AA35T094-F1
#
_entry.id   AF-A0AA35T094-F1
#
_cell.length_a   1.000
_cell.length_b   1.000
_cell.length_c   1.000
_cell.angle_alpha   90.00
_cell.angle_beta   90.00
_cell.angle_gamma   90.00
#
_symmetry.space_group_name_H-M   'P 1'
#
loop_
_entity.id
_entity.type
_entity.pdbx_description
1 polymer ?
#
loop_
_entity_poly.entity_id
_entity_poly.type
_entity_poly.pdbx_seq_one_letter_code
_entity_poly.pdbx_strand_id
1 'polypeptide(L)'
;MARYDEDLHENPFFNTLVTKYNIMFSEAAEKKWMIFVPRADTVPRLKLNKNDFENHIFRQMAGDSPATLVSCNGKVCAISGDIMTTEQGYKEQRSVRILFEECFYNSRDESYQVFCLEQPLEGTLTDDAGAVVRMESLEDCCNYLWRDPVNDRVKKSVDSLLGFFKMERGGSLRTSMDAASAVYTRAIQEVLKIRRYQSMSQRNFCKLAVETYVMAGLHKKIFKEICFLVAHRDSTLNKISRNLTDIPPEHLGIKAQFRLSLPQAKKVLCQLNQLPSPLEKMNCLKQCVSVFTKMPLEGHFDALTADELLPILVYLVIISDIPNWHGNMAYINNFHFSRIGVEEFAYNVTSFEAAVEYISAESSQVWDYPTPTPPNVSYIRSTLTLTL
;
A
#
# COMPACT_ATOMS: atom_id res chain seq x y z
N MET A 1 -12.01 5.84 12.71
CA MET A 1 -12.80 4.68 12.25
C MET A 1 -12.63 4.58 10.74
N ALA A 2 -11.86 3.60 10.27
CA ALA A 2 -11.68 3.34 8.85
C ALA A 2 -13.03 2.88 8.27
N ARG A 3 -13.54 3.58 7.25
CA ARG A 3 -14.70 3.13 6.48
C ARG A 3 -14.23 1.93 5.66
N TYR A 4 -14.61 0.72 6.05
CA TYR A 4 -14.34 -0.48 5.26
C TYR A 4 -15.33 -0.52 4.09
N ASP A 5 -14.82 -0.83 2.89
CA ASP A 5 -15.58 -0.84 1.62
C ASP A 5 -16.48 -2.09 1.42
N GLU A 6 -16.57 -2.98 2.40
CA GLU A 6 -17.38 -4.22 2.31
C GLU A 6 -18.72 -4.03 3.02
N ASP A 7 -19.82 -4.20 2.27
CA ASP A 7 -21.18 -4.24 2.81
C ASP A 7 -21.66 -5.69 2.93
N LEU A 8 -21.94 -6.16 4.15
CA LEU A 8 -22.41 -7.51 4.39
C LEU A 8 -23.76 -7.81 3.73
N HIS A 9 -24.59 -6.79 3.46
CA HIS A 9 -25.87 -6.96 2.74
C HIS A 9 -25.66 -7.23 1.25
N GLU A 10 -24.54 -6.78 0.67
CA GLU A 10 -24.19 -7.07 -0.72
C GLU A 10 -23.29 -8.31 -0.86
N ASN A 11 -22.76 -8.82 0.26
CA ASN A 11 -21.84 -9.95 0.26
C ASN A 11 -22.51 -11.23 -0.29
N PRO A 12 -21.97 -11.87 -1.35
CA PRO A 12 -22.58 -13.02 -2.00
C PRO A 12 -22.59 -14.28 -1.12
N PHE A 13 -21.62 -14.43 -0.20
CA PHE A 13 -21.62 -15.53 0.75
C PHE A 13 -22.76 -15.36 1.76
N PHE A 14 -22.88 -14.18 2.36
CA PHE A 14 -23.95 -13.90 3.31
C PHE A 14 -25.33 -14.00 2.66
N ASN A 15 -25.51 -13.42 1.47
CA ASN A 15 -26.76 -13.52 0.72
C ASN A 15 -27.12 -14.98 0.37
N THR A 16 -26.14 -15.81 0.01
CA THR A 16 -26.39 -17.23 -0.25
C THR A 16 -26.79 -17.98 1.03
N LEU A 17 -26.17 -17.66 2.16
CA LEU A 17 -26.54 -18.23 3.46
C LEU A 17 -28.00 -17.89 3.81
N VAL A 18 -28.39 -16.61 3.67
CA VAL A 18 -29.74 -16.12 3.98
C VAL A 18 -30.81 -16.70 3.04
N THR A 19 -30.52 -16.77 1.74
CA THR A 19 -31.51 -17.17 0.71
C THR A 19 -31.61 -18.68 0.52
N LYS A 20 -30.48 -19.38 0.38
CA LYS A 20 -30.42 -20.81 0.02
C LYS A 20 -30.34 -21.73 1.24
N TYR A 21 -29.67 -21.28 2.30
CA TYR A 21 -29.48 -22.04 3.54
C TYR A 21 -30.23 -21.40 4.72
N ASN A 22 -31.40 -20.82 4.44
CA ASN A 22 -32.20 -20.05 5.39
C ASN A 22 -32.50 -20.79 6.71
N ILE A 23 -32.70 -22.11 6.67
CA ILE A 23 -32.95 -22.92 7.87
C ILE A 23 -31.75 -22.84 8.83
N MET A 24 -30.53 -22.98 8.30
CA MET A 24 -29.30 -22.90 9.08
C MET A 24 -29.05 -21.47 9.59
N PHE A 25 -29.29 -20.47 8.75
CA PHE A 25 -29.20 -19.07 9.13
C PHE A 25 -30.18 -18.72 10.26
N SER A 26 -31.45 -19.13 10.13
CA SER A 26 -32.49 -18.88 11.12
C SER A 26 -32.17 -19.57 12.45
N GLU A 27 -31.67 -20.81 12.41
CA GLU A 27 -31.21 -21.51 13.62
C GLU A 27 -30.04 -20.78 14.29
N ALA A 28 -29.05 -20.34 13.50
CA ALA A 28 -27.92 -19.58 14.01
C ALA A 28 -28.36 -18.25 14.65
N ALA A 29 -29.29 -17.53 14.02
CA ALA A 29 -29.84 -16.28 14.52
C ALA A 29 -30.70 -16.47 15.79
N GLU A 30 -31.55 -17.52 15.85
CA GLU A 30 -32.35 -17.84 17.04
C GLU A 30 -31.49 -18.28 18.22
N LYS A 31 -30.41 -19.02 17.96
CA LYS A 31 -29.49 -19.52 19.00
C LYS A 31 -28.32 -18.57 19.28
N LYS A 32 -28.32 -17.38 18.67
CA LYS A 32 -27.28 -16.33 18.81
C LYS A 32 -25.86 -16.87 18.57
N TRP A 33 -25.71 -17.72 17.56
CA TRP A 33 -24.40 -18.20 17.10
C TRP A 33 -23.66 -17.11 16.33
N MET A 34 -22.34 -17.17 16.34
CA MET A 34 -21.49 -16.20 15.63
C MET A 34 -21.35 -16.61 14.18
N ILE A 35 -21.66 -15.70 13.26
CA ILE A 35 -21.57 -15.94 11.82
C ILE A 35 -20.35 -15.19 11.30
N PHE A 36 -19.40 -15.92 10.69
CA PHE A 36 -18.18 -15.36 10.13
C PHE A 36 -18.26 -15.35 8.61
N VAL A 37 -18.42 -14.17 8.03
CA VAL A 37 -18.57 -13.96 6.58
C VAL A 37 -17.21 -13.61 5.98
N PRO A 38 -16.65 -14.43 5.08
CA PRO A 38 -15.45 -14.04 4.35
C PRO A 38 -15.73 -12.87 3.40
N ARG A 39 -14.74 -11.98 3.24
CA ARG A 39 -14.77 -10.88 2.26
C ARG A 39 -15.17 -11.40 0.88
N ALA A 40 -16.07 -10.69 0.19
CA ALA A 40 -16.68 -11.16 -1.07
C ALA A 40 -15.65 -11.61 -2.11
N ASP A 41 -14.55 -10.86 -2.24
CA ASP A 41 -13.49 -11.09 -3.23
C ASP A 41 -12.61 -12.32 -2.94
N THR A 42 -12.75 -12.93 -1.76
CA THR A 42 -11.94 -14.10 -1.34
C THR A 42 -12.71 -15.41 -1.40
N VAL A 43 -14.01 -15.34 -1.67
CA VAL A 43 -14.87 -16.51 -1.77
C VAL A 43 -14.66 -17.16 -3.14
N PRO A 44 -14.37 -18.48 -3.20
CA PRO A 44 -14.21 -19.17 -4.47
C PRO A 44 -15.43 -18.96 -5.38
N ARG A 45 -15.20 -18.69 -6.68
CA ARG A 45 -16.28 -18.60 -7.69
C ARG A 45 -17.03 -19.92 -7.94
N LEU A 46 -16.63 -20.98 -7.26
CA LEU A 46 -17.27 -22.29 -7.31
C LEU A 46 -18.59 -22.27 -6.53
N LYS A 47 -19.51 -23.18 -6.89
CA LYS A 47 -20.75 -23.35 -6.12
C LYS A 47 -20.43 -23.87 -4.73
N LEU A 48 -20.54 -23.00 -3.72
CA LEU A 48 -20.43 -23.37 -2.32
C LEU A 48 -21.47 -24.43 -1.95
N ASN A 49 -21.02 -25.41 -1.17
CA ASN A 49 -21.82 -26.49 -0.63
C ASN A 49 -22.21 -26.19 0.82
N LYS A 50 -23.06 -27.04 1.41
CA LYS A 50 -23.57 -26.84 2.78
C LYS A 50 -22.44 -26.81 3.83
N ASN A 51 -21.42 -27.66 3.68
CA ASN A 51 -20.30 -27.75 4.61
C ASN A 51 -19.45 -26.47 4.63
N ASP A 52 -19.38 -25.74 3.52
CA ASP A 52 -18.68 -24.45 3.47
C ASP A 52 -19.35 -23.41 4.37
N PHE A 53 -20.68 -23.41 4.47
CA PHE A 53 -21.41 -22.54 5.39
C PHE A 53 -21.35 -23.01 6.85
N GLU A 54 -21.42 -24.33 7.08
CA GLU A 54 -21.27 -24.90 8.44
C GLU A 54 -19.91 -24.60 9.05
N ASN A 55 -18.87 -24.47 8.23
CA ASN A 55 -17.52 -24.10 8.62
C ASN A 55 -17.38 -22.64 9.11
N HIS A 56 -18.39 -21.81 8.85
CA HIS A 56 -18.38 -20.36 9.07
C HIS A 56 -19.40 -19.92 10.13
N ILE A 57 -20.08 -20.86 10.80
CA ILE A 57 -21.03 -20.59 11.87
C ILE A 57 -20.53 -21.28 13.14
N PHE A 58 -20.29 -20.49 14.18
CA PHE A 58 -19.60 -20.94 15.39
C PHE A 58 -20.45 -20.81 16.64
N ARG A 59 -20.23 -21.77 17.55
CA ARG A 59 -20.80 -21.85 18.88
C ARG A 59 -19.65 -21.73 19.88
N GLN A 60 -19.90 -21.04 20.98
CA GLN A 60 -18.93 -20.98 22.07
C GLN A 60 -18.86 -22.34 22.78
N MET A 61 -17.65 -22.85 23.01
CA MET A 61 -17.49 -24.12 23.74
C MET A 61 -17.66 -23.87 25.24
N ALA A 62 -18.53 -24.63 25.89
CA ALA A 62 -18.71 -24.54 27.33
C ALA A 62 -17.59 -25.33 28.04
N GLY A 63 -16.67 -24.63 28.72
CA GLY A 63 -15.77 -25.25 29.71
C GLY A 63 -14.26 -25.10 29.49
N ASP A 64 -13.81 -24.63 28.33
CA ASP A 64 -12.41 -24.24 28.09
C ASP A 64 -12.39 -22.79 27.58
N SER A 65 -11.36 -22.03 27.99
CA SER A 65 -11.03 -20.63 27.65
C SER A 65 -12.07 -19.87 26.80
N PRO A 66 -12.57 -18.68 27.22
CA PRO A 66 -13.66 -17.95 26.53
C PRO A 66 -13.40 -17.60 25.05
N ALA A 67 -12.18 -17.84 24.57
CA ALA A 67 -11.68 -17.69 23.22
C ALA A 67 -11.94 -18.88 22.27
N THR A 68 -12.36 -20.05 22.76
CA THR A 68 -12.46 -21.27 21.93
C THR A 68 -13.86 -21.46 21.33
N LEU A 69 -13.93 -21.58 20.01
CA LEU A 69 -15.14 -21.69 19.22
C LEU A 69 -15.19 -23.02 18.46
N VAL A 70 -16.40 -23.58 18.36
CA VAL A 70 -16.67 -24.79 17.58
C VAL A 70 -17.64 -24.48 16.45
N SER A 71 -17.23 -24.75 15.21
CA SER A 71 -18.06 -24.59 14.02
C SER A 71 -19.21 -25.60 13.98
N CYS A 72 -20.22 -25.37 13.14
CA CYS A 72 -21.34 -26.32 12.98
C CYS A 72 -20.93 -27.67 12.38
N ASN A 73 -19.78 -27.74 11.70
CA ASN A 73 -19.19 -29.00 11.22
C ASN A 73 -18.16 -29.61 12.21
N GLY A 74 -18.13 -29.13 13.46
CA GLY A 74 -17.36 -29.75 14.55
C GLY A 74 -15.86 -29.42 14.56
N LYS A 75 -15.45 -28.36 13.86
CA LYS A 75 -14.06 -27.88 13.85
C LYS A 75 -13.83 -26.81 14.89
N VAL A 76 -12.61 -26.68 15.37
CA VAL A 76 -12.26 -25.81 16.49
C VAL A 76 -11.40 -24.65 16.00
N CYS A 77 -11.73 -23.44 16.45
CA CYS A 77 -10.98 -22.22 16.25
C CYS A 77 -10.77 -21.50 17.58
N ALA A 78 -9.68 -20.76 17.72
CA ALA A 78 -9.44 -19.84 18.83
C ALA A 78 -9.44 -18.39 18.34
N ILE A 79 -10.02 -17.49 19.14
CA ILE A 79 -10.00 -16.05 18.88
C ILE A 79 -9.08 -15.36 19.90
N SER A 80 -8.12 -14.58 19.40
CA SER A 80 -7.26 -13.73 20.22
C SER A 80 -7.23 -12.33 19.63
N GLY A 81 -7.95 -11.40 20.25
CA GLY A 81 -8.10 -10.03 19.74
C GLY A 81 -8.91 -10.01 18.44
N ASP A 82 -8.35 -9.41 17.38
CA ASP A 82 -8.92 -9.36 16.03
C ASP A 82 -8.45 -10.50 15.13
N ILE A 83 -7.85 -11.56 15.69
CA ILE A 83 -7.33 -12.70 14.92
C ILE A 83 -8.05 -13.99 15.32
N MET A 84 -8.58 -14.68 14.30
CA MET A 84 -9.17 -16.00 14.40
C MET A 84 -8.18 -17.04 13.88
N THR A 85 -7.80 -18.00 14.72
CA THR A 85 -6.86 -19.07 14.37
C THR A 85 -7.58 -20.41 14.32
N THR A 86 -7.44 -21.12 13.21
CA THR A 86 -7.96 -22.48 13.03
C THR A 86 -7.09 -23.47 13.80
N GLU A 87 -7.74 -24.41 14.51
CA GLU A 87 -7.07 -25.43 15.32
C GLU A 87 -7.44 -26.83 14.80
N GLN A 88 -8.40 -27.50 15.43
CA GLN A 88 -8.71 -28.90 15.16
C GLN A 88 -9.73 -29.07 14.03
N GLY A 89 -9.51 -30.06 13.16
CA GLY A 89 -10.47 -30.46 12.11
C GLY A 89 -10.35 -29.69 10.78
N TYR A 90 -9.46 -28.71 10.69
CA TYR A 90 -9.14 -28.01 9.44
C TYR A 90 -8.06 -28.76 8.66
N LYS A 91 -8.13 -28.73 7.31
CA LYS A 91 -7.09 -29.28 6.43
C LYS A 91 -5.73 -28.57 6.58
N GLU A 92 -5.76 -27.30 6.97
CA GLU A 92 -4.60 -26.42 7.08
C GLU A 92 -4.77 -25.52 8.30
N GLN A 93 -3.65 -25.20 8.96
CA GLN A 93 -3.63 -24.20 10.03
C GLN A 93 -3.51 -22.80 9.42
N ARG A 94 -4.40 -21.90 9.81
CA ARG A 94 -4.55 -20.53 9.31
C ARG A 94 -4.91 -19.58 10.44
N SER A 95 -4.34 -18.38 10.39
CA SER A 95 -4.77 -17.23 11.18
C SER A 95 -5.37 -16.19 10.24
N VAL A 96 -6.61 -15.79 10.50
CA VAL A 96 -7.41 -14.90 9.66
C VAL A 96 -7.84 -13.70 10.49
N ARG A 97 -7.65 -12.49 9.95
CA ARG A 97 -8.04 -11.27 10.63
C ARG A 97 -9.55 -11.03 10.52
N ILE A 98 -10.15 -10.62 11.63
CA ILE A 98 -11.51 -10.08 11.72
C ILE A 98 -11.42 -8.60 11.35
N LEU A 99 -12.06 -8.21 10.25
CA LEU A 99 -12.02 -6.84 9.73
C LEU A 99 -12.92 -5.91 10.53
N PHE A 100 -14.14 -6.37 10.80
CA PHE A 100 -15.16 -5.67 11.58
C PHE A 100 -16.27 -6.64 12.03
N GLU A 101 -17.11 -6.18 12.95
CA GLU A 101 -18.32 -6.85 13.41
C GLU A 101 -19.54 -5.94 13.18
N GLU A 102 -20.69 -6.53 12.84
CA GLU A 102 -21.96 -5.85 12.68
C GLU A 102 -23.08 -6.55 13.46
N CYS A 103 -23.93 -5.75 14.09
CA CYS A 103 -25.13 -6.21 14.78
C CYS A 103 -26.30 -6.36 13.81
N PHE A 104 -26.87 -7.56 13.73
CA PHE A 104 -28.10 -7.82 12.99
C PHE A 104 -29.23 -8.21 13.94
N TYR A 105 -30.48 -8.10 13.47
CA TYR A 105 -31.68 -8.43 14.24
C TYR A 105 -32.46 -9.56 13.56
N ASN A 106 -32.92 -10.52 14.36
CA ASN A 106 -33.78 -11.61 13.88
C ASN A 106 -35.26 -11.19 13.85
N SER A 107 -36.15 -12.06 13.37
CA SER A 107 -37.60 -11.78 13.29
C SER A 107 -38.30 -11.56 14.64
N ARG A 108 -37.61 -11.82 15.76
CA ARG A 108 -38.08 -11.60 17.13
C ARG A 108 -37.45 -10.35 17.78
N ASP A 109 -36.78 -9.53 16.98
CA ASP A 109 -36.06 -8.32 17.40
C ASP A 109 -34.89 -8.59 18.36
N GLU A 110 -34.35 -9.82 18.34
CA GLU A 110 -33.17 -10.17 19.11
C GLU A 110 -31.91 -9.96 18.26
N SER A 111 -30.89 -9.35 18.87
CA SER A 111 -29.63 -9.09 18.19
C SER A 111 -28.72 -10.32 18.14
N TYR A 112 -27.98 -10.45 17.04
CA TYR A 112 -26.90 -11.42 16.84
C TYR A 112 -25.73 -10.76 16.10
N GLN A 113 -24.54 -11.36 16.23
CA GLN A 113 -23.29 -10.80 15.69
C GLN A 113 -22.88 -11.49 14.40
N VAL A 114 -22.53 -10.68 13.39
CA VAL A 114 -21.93 -11.13 12.14
C VAL A 114 -20.55 -10.48 12.01
N PHE A 115 -19.53 -11.30 11.80
CA PHE A 115 -18.14 -10.88 11.71
C PHE A 115 -17.67 -10.97 10.26
N CYS A 116 -17.00 -9.94 9.76
CA CYS A 116 -16.37 -9.96 8.45
C CYS A 116 -14.91 -10.43 8.56
N LEU A 117 -14.57 -11.50 7.86
CA LEU A 117 -13.21 -12.06 7.81
C LEU A 117 -12.44 -11.59 6.58
N GLU A 118 -11.14 -11.43 6.74
CA GLU A 118 -10.22 -11.11 5.63
C GLU A 118 -10.25 -12.16 4.52
N GLN A 119 -10.40 -13.44 4.87
CA GLN A 119 -10.40 -14.57 3.94
C GLN A 119 -11.17 -15.79 4.51
N PRO A 120 -11.50 -16.83 3.71
CA PRO A 120 -12.15 -18.04 4.21
C PRO A 120 -11.23 -18.86 5.12
N LEU A 121 -11.83 -19.57 6.09
CA LEU A 121 -11.09 -20.38 7.07
C LEU A 121 -10.52 -21.67 6.46
N GLU A 122 -11.05 -22.12 5.33
CA GLU A 122 -10.59 -23.33 4.64
C GLU A 122 -10.83 -23.24 3.14
N GLY A 123 -10.06 -24.01 2.36
CA GLY A 123 -10.16 -24.09 0.91
C GLY A 123 -8.97 -23.43 0.22
N THR A 124 -8.61 -23.93 -0.96
CA THR A 124 -7.67 -23.25 -1.84
C THR A 124 -8.24 -21.87 -2.12
N LEU A 125 -7.51 -20.82 -1.72
CA LEU A 125 -7.56 -19.54 -2.41
C LEU A 125 -7.55 -19.92 -3.89
N THR A 126 -8.63 -19.70 -4.63
CA THR A 126 -8.53 -19.92 -6.07
C THR A 126 -7.31 -19.11 -6.50
N ASP A 127 -6.45 -19.67 -7.34
CA ASP A 127 -5.28 -18.95 -7.90
C ASP A 127 -5.67 -17.59 -8.53
N ASP A 128 -6.98 -17.31 -8.64
CA ASP A 128 -7.61 -16.09 -9.16
C ASP A 128 -8.54 -15.34 -8.15
N ALA A 129 -8.65 -15.75 -6.87
CA ALA A 129 -9.47 -15.07 -5.83
C ALA A 129 -8.88 -15.25 -4.43
N GLY A 130 -7.64 -14.81 -4.24
CA GLY A 130 -6.94 -14.94 -2.96
C GLY A 130 -5.43 -14.79 -3.03
N ALA A 131 -4.83 -14.74 -4.22
CA ALA A 131 -3.74 -13.80 -4.37
C ALA A 131 -4.38 -12.42 -4.16
N VAL A 132 -4.13 -11.78 -3.00
CA VAL A 132 -4.15 -10.32 -2.99
C VAL A 132 -3.27 -9.96 -4.17
N VAL A 133 -3.85 -9.47 -5.27
CA VAL A 133 -3.07 -9.04 -6.43
C VAL A 133 -2.36 -7.78 -5.96
N ARG A 134 -1.29 -7.97 -5.19
CA ARG A 134 -0.36 -6.93 -4.78
C ARG A 134 0.44 -6.64 -6.03
N MET A 135 -0.06 -5.68 -6.79
CA MET A 135 0.72 -5.07 -7.84
C MET A 135 1.77 -4.20 -7.15
N GLU A 136 2.99 -4.72 -7.07
CA GLU A 136 4.11 -3.99 -6.47
C GLU A 136 5.05 -3.46 -7.55
N SER A 137 5.02 -4.05 -8.75
CA SER A 137 5.88 -3.74 -9.87
C SER A 137 5.15 -3.49 -11.19
N LEU A 138 5.84 -2.89 -12.16
CA LEU A 138 5.37 -2.79 -13.54
C LEU A 138 5.13 -4.17 -14.16
N GLU A 139 5.92 -5.18 -13.79
CA GLU A 139 5.78 -6.54 -14.30
C GLU A 139 4.46 -7.17 -13.86
N ASP A 140 4.09 -7.00 -12.59
CA ASP A 140 2.81 -7.48 -12.06
C ASP A 140 1.63 -6.84 -12.79
N CYS A 141 1.70 -5.53 -13.01
CA CYS A 141 0.70 -4.77 -13.76
C CYS A 141 0.61 -5.23 -15.22
N CYS A 142 1.75 -5.46 -15.88
CA CYS A 142 1.79 -6.00 -17.26
C CYS A 142 1.19 -7.39 -17.33
N ASN A 143 1.53 -8.28 -16.39
CA ASN A 143 0.97 -9.63 -16.31
C ASN A 143 -0.54 -9.59 -16.04
N TYR A 144 -1.00 -8.71 -15.17
CA TYR A 144 -2.43 -8.54 -14.88
C TYR A 144 -3.23 -8.06 -16.11
N LEU A 145 -2.67 -7.12 -16.89
CA LEU A 145 -3.34 -6.54 -18.05
C LEU A 145 -3.22 -7.39 -19.31
N TRP A 146 -2.03 -7.94 -19.58
CA TRP A 146 -1.64 -8.40 -20.91
C TRP A 146 -1.25 -9.88 -21.00
N ARG A 147 -1.34 -10.65 -19.91
CA ARG A 147 -1.03 -12.09 -19.93
C ARG A 147 -1.86 -12.88 -20.92
N ASP A 148 -3.12 -12.49 -21.14
CA ASP A 148 -4.01 -13.14 -22.09
C ASP A 148 -3.81 -12.55 -23.51
N PRO A 149 -3.46 -13.36 -24.52
CA PRO A 149 -3.33 -12.92 -25.91
C PRO A 149 -4.59 -12.24 -26.48
N VAL A 150 -5.77 -12.51 -25.92
CA VAL A 150 -7.02 -11.84 -26.31
C VAL A 150 -6.92 -10.32 -26.12
N ASN A 151 -6.06 -9.86 -25.20
CA ASN A 151 -5.87 -8.45 -24.88
C ASN A 151 -4.88 -7.73 -25.82
N ASP A 152 -4.21 -8.42 -26.74
CA ASP A 152 -3.17 -7.83 -27.62
C ASP A 152 -3.68 -6.66 -28.46
N ARG A 153 -4.93 -6.73 -28.94
CA ARG A 153 -5.54 -5.64 -29.70
C ARG A 153 -5.69 -4.38 -28.85
N VAL A 154 -6.11 -4.54 -27.60
CA VAL A 154 -6.26 -3.45 -26.64
C VAL A 154 -4.89 -2.91 -26.25
N LYS A 155 -3.91 -3.79 -25.98
CA LYS A 155 -2.52 -3.41 -25.71
C LYS A 155 -1.93 -2.54 -26.83
N LYS A 156 -2.07 -2.95 -28.11
CA LYS A 156 -1.62 -2.16 -29.26
C LYS A 156 -2.30 -0.79 -29.36
N SER A 157 -3.58 -0.71 -29.00
CA SER A 157 -4.32 0.56 -28.92
C SER A 157 -3.71 1.48 -27.85
N VAL A 158 -3.46 0.96 -26.65
CA VAL A 158 -2.81 1.69 -25.56
C VAL A 158 -1.38 2.11 -25.94
N ASP A 159 -0.59 1.22 -26.52
CA ASP A 159 0.77 1.51 -27.00
C ASP A 159 0.79 2.64 -28.04
N SER A 160 -0.21 2.66 -28.92
CA SER A 160 -0.42 3.74 -29.90
C SER A 160 -0.69 5.09 -29.21
N LEU A 161 -1.55 5.12 -28.18
CA LEU A 161 -1.80 6.32 -27.37
C LEU A 161 -0.50 6.86 -26.73
N LEU A 162 0.34 5.97 -26.19
CA LEU A 162 1.65 6.32 -25.62
C LEU A 162 2.60 6.88 -26.69
N GLY A 163 2.58 6.29 -27.89
CA GLY A 163 3.37 6.74 -29.04
C GLY A 163 3.01 8.16 -29.50
N PHE A 164 1.72 8.51 -29.47
CA PHE A 164 1.23 9.85 -29.82
C PHE A 164 1.44 10.90 -28.73
N PHE A 165 1.85 10.52 -27.51
CA PHE A 165 2.08 11.47 -26.44
C PHE A 165 3.21 12.44 -26.80
N LYS A 166 2.85 13.72 -26.90
CA LYS A 166 3.78 14.83 -27.08
C LYS A 166 3.66 15.74 -25.87
N MET A 167 4.80 16.29 -25.47
CA MET A 167 4.90 17.21 -24.36
C MET A 167 5.39 18.54 -24.90
N GLU A 168 4.69 19.61 -24.56
CA GLU A 168 5.11 20.97 -24.90
C GLU A 168 6.30 21.34 -24.02
N ARG A 169 7.31 21.99 -24.61
CA ARG A 169 8.49 22.43 -23.84
C ARG A 169 8.16 23.71 -23.09
N GLY A 170 8.55 23.79 -21.81
CA GLY A 170 8.36 24.99 -21.00
C GLY A 170 6.92 25.16 -20.49
N GLY A 171 6.14 24.08 -20.52
CA GLY A 171 4.84 24.03 -19.86
C GLY A 171 4.97 23.96 -18.35
N SER A 172 3.91 24.32 -17.61
CA SER A 172 3.89 24.15 -16.16
C SER A 172 3.73 22.68 -15.77
N LEU A 173 4.03 22.33 -14.52
CA LEU A 173 3.78 20.99 -13.98
C LEU A 173 2.31 20.56 -14.23
N ARG A 174 1.38 21.51 -14.09
CA ARG A 174 -0.05 21.27 -14.32
C ARG A 174 -0.35 20.84 -15.75
N THR A 175 0.25 21.48 -16.75
CA THR A 175 0.07 21.09 -18.16
C THR A 175 0.57 19.67 -18.43
N SER A 176 1.68 19.28 -17.79
CA SER A 176 2.21 17.91 -17.88
C SER A 176 1.27 16.89 -17.23
N MET A 177 0.70 17.22 -16.08
CA MET A 177 -0.29 16.38 -15.40
C MET A 177 -1.56 16.21 -16.24
N ASP A 178 -2.10 17.29 -16.80
CA ASP A 178 -3.33 17.25 -17.60
C ASP A 178 -3.12 16.42 -18.87
N ALA A 179 -1.97 16.56 -19.53
CA ALA A 179 -1.61 15.75 -20.71
C ALA A 179 -1.46 14.25 -20.38
N ALA A 180 -0.78 13.92 -19.27
CA ALA A 180 -0.63 12.53 -18.82
C ALA A 180 -1.96 11.91 -18.38
N SER A 181 -2.78 12.66 -17.65
CA SER A 181 -4.12 12.27 -17.21
C SER A 181 -5.05 12.00 -18.39
N ALA A 182 -4.95 12.79 -19.47
CA ALA A 182 -5.70 12.55 -20.71
C ALA A 182 -5.32 11.22 -21.36
N VAL A 183 -4.02 10.87 -21.42
CA VAL A 183 -3.57 9.57 -21.93
C VAL A 183 -4.06 8.43 -21.04
N TYR A 184 -3.90 8.56 -19.73
CA TYR A 184 -4.38 7.58 -18.75
C TYR A 184 -5.89 7.33 -18.88
N THR A 185 -6.69 8.39 -18.96
CA THR A 185 -8.15 8.30 -19.10
C THR A 185 -8.55 7.56 -20.37
N ARG A 186 -7.89 7.85 -21.50
CA ARG A 186 -8.14 7.15 -22.77
C ARG A 186 -7.70 5.68 -22.70
N ALA A 187 -6.57 5.39 -22.08
CA ALA A 187 -6.11 4.02 -21.88
C ALA A 187 -7.10 3.20 -21.03
N ILE A 188 -7.61 3.78 -19.94
CA ILE A 188 -8.66 3.16 -19.10
C ILE A 188 -9.92 2.85 -19.92
N GLN A 189 -10.37 3.79 -20.75
CA GLN A 189 -11.54 3.59 -21.61
C GLN A 189 -11.35 2.42 -22.60
N GLU A 190 -10.13 2.22 -23.10
CA GLU A 190 -9.82 1.06 -23.94
C GLU A 190 -9.79 -0.25 -23.14
N VAL A 191 -9.16 -0.26 -21.96
CA VAL A 191 -9.02 -1.47 -21.13
C VAL A 191 -10.35 -1.93 -20.53
N LEU A 192 -11.22 -1.00 -20.12
CA LEU A 192 -12.53 -1.33 -19.55
C LEU A 192 -13.51 -1.95 -20.57
N LYS A 193 -13.17 -1.98 -21.87
CA LYS A 193 -13.92 -2.75 -22.87
C LYS A 193 -13.76 -4.27 -22.64
N ILE A 194 -12.71 -4.70 -21.94
CA ILE A 194 -12.47 -6.09 -21.60
C ILE A 194 -13.42 -6.50 -20.46
N ARG A 195 -14.26 -7.51 -20.71
CA ARG A 195 -15.31 -7.97 -19.78
C ARG A 195 -14.78 -8.32 -18.38
N ARG A 196 -13.55 -8.82 -18.29
CA ARG A 196 -12.87 -9.20 -17.02
C ARG A 196 -12.81 -8.05 -16.02
N TYR A 197 -12.66 -6.80 -16.47
CA TYR A 197 -12.45 -5.64 -15.60
C TYR A 197 -13.74 -4.88 -15.27
N GLN A 198 -14.92 -5.48 -15.49
CA GLN A 198 -16.20 -4.80 -15.29
C GLN A 198 -16.69 -4.79 -13.84
N SER A 199 -16.25 -5.70 -12.96
CA SER A 199 -16.63 -5.70 -11.54
C SER A 199 -15.89 -4.62 -10.74
N MET A 200 -16.49 -4.12 -9.65
CA MET A 200 -15.98 -2.96 -8.91
C MET A 200 -14.56 -3.17 -8.36
N SER A 201 -14.28 -4.29 -7.69
CA SER A 201 -12.94 -4.61 -7.18
C SER A 201 -11.92 -4.72 -8.31
N GLN A 202 -12.28 -5.37 -9.43
CA GLN A 202 -11.40 -5.50 -10.60
C GLN A 202 -11.15 -4.16 -11.31
N ARG A 203 -12.10 -3.20 -11.23
CA ARG A 203 -11.90 -1.84 -11.75
C ARG A 203 -10.82 -1.08 -10.99
N ASN A 204 -10.73 -1.22 -9.67
CA ASN A 204 -9.71 -0.54 -8.87
C ASN A 204 -8.31 -1.07 -9.19
N PHE A 205 -8.15 -2.39 -9.24
CA PHE A 205 -6.91 -3.03 -9.70
C PHE A 205 -6.57 -2.65 -11.14
N CYS A 206 -7.56 -2.63 -12.03
CA CYS A 206 -7.38 -2.18 -13.41
C CYS A 206 -6.89 -0.72 -13.49
N LYS A 207 -7.43 0.18 -12.66
CA LYS A 207 -6.99 1.58 -12.62
C LYS A 207 -5.51 1.68 -12.26
N LEU A 208 -5.10 1.00 -11.18
CA LEU A 208 -3.71 0.98 -10.74
C LEU A 208 -2.78 0.38 -11.80
N ALA A 209 -3.18 -0.75 -12.41
CA ALA A 209 -2.37 -1.42 -13.41
C ALA A 209 -2.16 -0.56 -14.66
N VAL A 210 -3.23 0.07 -15.17
CA VAL A 210 -3.16 0.95 -16.34
C VAL A 210 -2.38 2.22 -16.03
N GLU A 211 -2.53 2.81 -14.85
CA GLU A 211 -1.70 3.94 -14.43
C GLU A 211 -0.22 3.54 -14.46
N THR A 212 0.14 2.43 -13.82
CA THR A 212 1.52 1.94 -13.76
C THR A 212 2.10 1.74 -15.16
N TYR A 213 1.34 1.09 -16.05
CA TYR A 213 1.74 0.86 -17.43
C TYR A 213 1.91 2.16 -18.23
N VAL A 214 0.93 3.06 -18.16
CA VAL A 214 0.95 4.34 -18.88
C VAL A 214 2.10 5.20 -18.36
N MET A 215 2.20 5.37 -17.05
CA MET A 215 3.22 6.22 -16.44
C MET A 215 4.63 5.70 -16.72
N ALA A 216 4.84 4.38 -16.74
CA ALA A 216 6.12 3.81 -17.16
C ALA A 216 6.47 4.14 -18.61
N GLY A 217 5.50 4.06 -19.53
CA GLY A 217 5.69 4.43 -20.94
C GLY A 217 5.96 5.93 -21.15
N LEU A 218 5.38 6.78 -20.30
CA LEU A 218 5.54 8.24 -20.38
C LEU A 218 6.73 8.79 -19.56
N HIS A 219 7.30 7.98 -18.66
CA HIS A 219 8.28 8.40 -17.64
C HIS A 219 9.41 9.23 -18.21
N LYS A 220 10.09 8.76 -19.26
CA LYS A 220 11.26 9.45 -19.83
C LYS A 220 10.97 10.90 -20.25
N LYS A 221 9.76 11.16 -20.78
CA LYS A 221 9.34 12.50 -21.22
C LYS A 221 8.93 13.35 -20.03
N ILE A 222 8.00 12.85 -19.23
CA ILE A 222 7.43 13.57 -18.08
C ILE A 222 8.49 13.88 -17.03
N PHE A 223 9.26 12.88 -16.63
CA PHE A 223 10.24 13.02 -15.56
C PHE A 223 11.36 13.99 -15.92
N LYS A 224 11.73 14.07 -17.21
CA LYS A 224 12.66 15.07 -17.72
C LYS A 224 12.13 16.49 -17.54
N GLU A 225 10.86 16.74 -17.83
CA GLU A 225 10.24 18.06 -17.63
C GLU A 225 10.16 18.41 -16.15
N ILE A 226 9.78 17.46 -15.30
CA ILE A 226 9.75 17.65 -13.86
C ILE A 226 11.13 18.03 -13.35
N CYS A 227 12.17 17.27 -13.72
CA CYS A 227 13.54 17.57 -13.34
C CYS A 227 13.98 18.96 -13.81
N PHE A 228 13.51 19.42 -14.98
CA PHE A 228 13.76 20.78 -15.45
C PHE A 228 13.05 21.83 -14.56
N LEU A 229 11.76 21.62 -14.25
CA LEU A 229 10.96 22.54 -13.44
C LEU A 229 11.48 22.69 -12.00
N VAL A 230 11.99 21.62 -11.40
CA VAL A 230 12.49 21.63 -10.01
C VAL A 230 14.02 21.66 -9.90
N ALA A 231 14.74 21.83 -11.01
CA ALA A 231 16.20 21.75 -11.08
C ALA A 231 16.91 22.63 -10.05
N HIS A 232 16.38 23.82 -9.78
CA HIS A 232 16.93 24.73 -8.78
C HIS A 232 16.88 24.13 -7.37
N ARG A 233 15.73 23.56 -6.97
CA ARG A 233 15.53 22.95 -5.64
C ARG A 233 16.43 21.74 -5.46
N ASP A 234 16.49 20.88 -6.47
CA ASP A 234 17.38 19.71 -6.49
C ASP A 234 18.86 20.13 -6.43
N SER A 235 19.27 21.15 -7.17
CA SER A 235 20.63 21.69 -7.10
C SER A 235 20.98 22.21 -5.69
N THR A 236 20.06 22.89 -5.02
CA THR A 236 20.26 23.35 -3.63
C THR A 236 20.43 22.17 -2.68
N LEU A 237 19.53 21.19 -2.72
CA LEU A 237 19.63 19.98 -1.89
C LEU A 237 20.95 19.22 -2.14
N ASN A 238 21.35 19.08 -3.41
CA ASN A 238 22.60 18.39 -3.78
C ASN A 238 23.84 19.10 -3.26
N LYS A 239 23.86 20.44 -3.23
CA LYS A 239 24.98 21.20 -2.65
C LYS A 239 25.10 20.93 -1.14
N ILE A 240 23.97 20.92 -0.43
CA ILE A 240 23.93 20.66 1.01
C ILE A 240 24.36 19.21 1.29
N SER A 241 23.79 18.25 0.58
CA SER A 241 24.09 16.82 0.75
C SER A 241 25.57 16.51 0.54
N ARG A 242 26.23 17.16 -0.43
CA ARG A 242 27.69 17.04 -0.65
C ARG A 242 28.55 17.57 0.49
N ASN A 243 28.08 18.62 1.17
CA ASN A 243 28.79 19.16 2.34
C ASN A 243 28.59 18.30 3.60
N LEU A 244 27.58 17.43 3.59
CA LEU A 244 27.17 16.58 4.72
C LEU A 244 27.45 15.09 4.49
N THR A 245 28.09 14.70 3.38
CA THR A 245 28.26 13.28 3.01
C THR A 245 29.00 12.47 4.08
N ASP A 246 29.90 13.10 4.83
CA ASP A 246 30.69 12.46 5.89
C ASP A 246 30.10 12.65 7.31
N ILE A 247 28.83 13.05 7.44
CA ILE A 247 28.22 13.23 8.76
C ILE A 247 28.08 11.88 9.48
N PRO A 248 28.56 11.72 10.72
CA PRO A 248 28.31 10.51 11.49
C PRO A 248 26.81 10.36 11.82
N PRO A 249 26.21 9.15 11.72
CA PRO A 249 24.79 8.94 12.05
C PRO A 249 24.40 9.42 13.45
N GLU A 250 25.33 9.35 14.40
CA GLU A 250 25.13 9.78 15.79
C GLU A 250 24.93 11.29 15.96
N HIS A 251 25.43 12.10 15.02
CA HIS A 251 25.19 13.55 15.03
C HIS A 251 23.75 13.90 14.66
N LEU A 252 23.00 12.96 14.06
CA LEU A 252 21.58 13.11 13.80
C LEU A 252 20.73 12.36 14.84
N GLY A 253 21.30 11.97 15.98
CA GLY A 253 20.57 11.24 17.02
C GLY A 253 20.21 9.79 16.65
N ILE A 254 20.79 9.22 15.59
CA ILE A 254 20.45 7.85 15.17
C ILE A 254 21.01 6.83 16.17
N LYS A 255 20.10 6.12 16.84
CA LYS A 255 20.39 5.05 17.81
C LYS A 255 21.22 3.93 17.17
N ALA A 256 22.13 3.34 17.96
CA ALA A 256 23.04 2.29 17.50
C ALA A 256 22.33 1.10 16.84
N GLN A 257 21.15 0.74 17.35
CA GLN A 257 20.33 -0.37 16.85
C GLN A 257 19.93 -0.24 15.37
N PHE A 258 19.82 0.98 14.84
CA PHE A 258 19.43 1.21 13.44
C PHE A 258 20.63 1.35 12.49
N ARG A 259 21.83 1.56 13.02
CA ARG A 259 23.03 1.87 12.21
C ARG A 259 23.44 0.72 11.29
N LEU A 260 23.28 -0.51 11.75
CA LEU A 260 23.60 -1.73 10.98
C LEU A 260 22.71 -1.87 9.74
N SER A 261 21.51 -1.30 9.76
CA SER A 261 20.51 -1.41 8.70
C SER A 261 20.60 -0.28 7.66
N LEU A 262 21.33 0.80 7.96
CA LEU A 262 21.50 1.95 7.06
C LEU A 262 22.07 1.58 5.68
N PRO A 263 23.11 0.72 5.54
CA PRO A 263 23.63 0.34 4.22
C PRO A 263 22.60 -0.41 3.37
N GLN A 264 21.81 -1.29 4.00
CA GLN A 264 20.74 -2.04 3.34
C GLN A 264 19.63 -1.10 2.87
N ALA A 265 19.22 -0.16 3.71
CA ALA A 265 18.23 0.86 3.35
C ALA A 265 18.72 1.77 2.21
N LYS A 266 19.98 2.24 2.26
CA LYS A 266 20.61 2.99 1.16
C LYS A 266 20.56 2.21 -0.15
N LYS A 267 20.90 0.91 -0.13
CA LYS A 267 20.89 0.05 -1.32
C LYS A 267 19.52 -0.01 -1.99
N VAL A 268 18.44 -0.15 -1.21
CA VAL A 268 17.06 -0.08 -1.73
C VAL A 268 16.81 1.29 -2.34
N LEU A 269 17.12 2.36 -1.60
CA LEU A 269 16.82 3.72 -2.01
C LEU A 269 17.51 4.15 -3.31
N CYS A 270 18.74 3.70 -3.55
CA CYS A 270 19.47 3.99 -4.79
C CYS A 270 18.76 3.48 -6.07
N GLN A 271 17.76 2.59 -5.95
CA GLN A 271 16.95 2.13 -7.08
C GLN A 271 15.89 3.16 -7.52
N LEU A 272 15.56 4.15 -6.70
CA LEU A 272 14.43 5.07 -6.89
C LEU A 272 14.36 5.69 -8.30
N ASN A 273 15.50 6.09 -8.85
CA ASN A 273 15.59 6.70 -10.18
C ASN A 273 15.43 5.73 -11.36
N GLN A 274 15.60 4.43 -11.12
CA GLN A 274 15.42 3.40 -12.14
C GLN A 274 13.95 3.01 -12.31
N LEU A 275 13.13 3.30 -11.29
CA LEU A 275 11.72 2.95 -11.24
C LEU A 275 10.89 3.94 -12.06
N PRO A 276 10.13 3.46 -13.07
CA PRO A 276 9.49 4.34 -14.03
C PRO A 276 8.06 4.74 -13.65
N SER A 277 7.45 4.17 -12.62
CA SER A 277 6.07 4.48 -12.20
C SER A 277 6.00 5.06 -10.78
N PRO A 278 4.96 5.85 -10.45
CA PRO A 278 4.73 6.34 -9.09
C PRO A 278 4.59 5.21 -8.07
N LEU A 279 3.84 4.14 -8.42
CA LEU A 279 3.65 2.96 -7.59
C LEU A 279 4.98 2.32 -7.18
N GLU A 280 5.86 2.04 -8.15
CA GLU A 280 7.15 1.43 -7.88
C GLU A 280 8.03 2.32 -7.00
N LYS A 281 8.04 3.64 -7.25
CA LYS A 281 8.77 4.59 -6.41
C LYS A 281 8.23 4.61 -4.98
N MET A 282 6.91 4.63 -4.78
CA MET A 282 6.29 4.56 -3.45
C MET A 282 6.65 3.24 -2.73
N ASN A 283 6.62 2.12 -3.45
CA ASN A 283 7.06 0.82 -2.92
C ASN A 283 8.54 0.83 -2.52
N CYS A 284 9.42 1.47 -3.30
CA CYS A 284 10.83 1.65 -2.95
C CYS A 284 11.00 2.41 -1.62
N LEU A 285 10.24 3.50 -1.42
CA LEU A 285 10.26 4.26 -0.17
C LEU A 285 9.76 3.41 1.01
N LYS A 286 8.64 2.71 0.83
CA LYS A 286 8.08 1.79 1.83
C LYS A 286 9.04 0.65 2.18
N GLN A 287 9.67 0.04 1.18
CA GLN A 287 10.66 -1.02 1.37
C GLN A 287 11.88 -0.50 2.14
N CYS A 288 12.34 0.71 1.84
CA CYS A 288 13.42 1.38 2.57
C CYS A 288 13.08 1.54 4.07
N VAL A 289 11.88 2.04 4.39
CA VAL A 289 11.43 2.15 5.80
C VAL A 289 11.28 0.76 6.46
N SER A 290 10.80 -0.24 5.71
CA SER A 290 10.58 -1.59 6.25
C SER A 290 11.85 -2.32 6.69
N VAL A 291 13.02 -1.85 6.23
CA VAL A 291 14.32 -2.36 6.69
C VAL A 291 14.51 -2.12 8.19
N PHE A 292 13.91 -1.06 8.74
CA PHE A 292 14.02 -0.70 10.15
C PHE A 292 12.92 -1.32 11.02
N THR A 293 11.79 -1.72 10.43
CA THR A 293 10.67 -2.33 11.17
C THR A 293 10.75 -3.85 11.30
N LYS A 294 11.62 -4.51 10.53
CA LYS A 294 11.78 -5.98 10.51
C LYS A 294 12.90 -6.50 11.42
N MET A 295 13.48 -5.67 12.29
CA MET A 295 14.59 -6.07 13.16
C MET A 295 14.10 -7.00 14.29
N PRO A 296 14.57 -8.26 14.37
CA PRO A 296 14.37 -9.10 15.54
C PRO A 296 15.55 -8.87 16.49
N LEU A 297 15.47 -7.83 17.31
CA LEU A 297 16.38 -7.68 18.45
C LEU A 297 15.67 -8.23 19.68
N GLU A 298 15.96 -9.50 19.97
CA GLU A 298 15.86 -10.10 21.30
C GLU A 298 14.60 -9.73 22.12
N GLY A 299 13.42 -10.15 21.64
CA GLY A 299 12.23 -10.24 22.49
C GLY A 299 11.60 -8.92 22.95
N HIS A 300 12.11 -7.76 22.52
CA HIS A 300 11.44 -6.46 22.71
C HIS A 300 11.07 -5.87 21.34
N PHE A 301 9.77 -5.91 21.04
CA PHE A 301 9.19 -5.18 19.90
C PHE A 301 9.11 -3.69 20.25
N ASP A 302 10.22 -2.98 20.25
CA ASP A 302 10.16 -1.52 20.20
C ASP A 302 9.83 -1.12 18.77
N ALA A 303 8.55 -0.78 18.54
CA ALA A 303 8.09 -0.25 17.28
C ALA A 303 8.81 1.06 16.97
N LEU A 304 9.35 1.18 15.76
CA LEU A 304 9.99 2.41 15.27
C LEU A 304 9.03 3.59 15.42
N THR A 305 9.41 4.59 16.21
CA THR A 305 8.58 5.79 16.41
C THR A 305 8.81 6.82 15.29
N ALA A 306 7.90 7.79 15.16
CA ALA A 306 8.06 8.88 14.18
C ALA A 306 9.32 9.73 14.45
N ASP A 307 9.62 9.97 15.74
CA ASP A 307 10.79 10.74 16.19
C ASP A 307 12.11 10.03 15.86
N GLU A 308 12.10 8.69 15.80
CA GLU A 308 13.25 7.89 15.39
C GLU A 308 13.39 7.77 13.88
N LEU A 309 12.26 7.79 13.14
CA LEU A 309 12.26 7.61 11.70
C LEU A 309 12.81 8.84 10.96
N LEU A 310 12.38 10.05 11.32
CA LEU A 310 12.74 11.25 10.56
C LEU A 310 14.26 11.46 10.47
N PRO A 311 15.06 11.38 11.55
CA PRO A 311 16.51 11.52 11.45
C PRO A 311 17.18 10.44 10.59
N ILE A 312 16.65 9.21 10.61
CA ILE A 312 17.10 8.13 9.73
C ILE A 312 16.86 8.50 8.26
N LEU A 313 15.68 9.02 7.93
CA LEU A 313 15.36 9.42 6.57
C LEU A 313 16.19 10.62 6.10
N VAL A 314 16.42 11.62 6.95
CA VAL A 314 17.31 12.76 6.67
C VAL A 314 18.71 12.25 6.33
N TYR A 315 19.26 11.36 7.17
CA TYR A 315 20.55 10.77 6.91
C TYR A 315 20.59 10.00 5.59
N LEU A 316 19.59 9.15 5.32
CA LEU A 316 19.50 8.39 4.07
C LEU A 316 19.40 9.29 2.83
N VAL A 317 18.63 10.38 2.89
CA VAL A 317 18.54 11.36 1.80
C VAL A 317 19.93 11.94 1.51
N ILE A 318 20.66 12.36 2.54
CA ILE A 318 22.03 12.91 2.43
C ILE A 318 22.98 11.91 1.78
N ILE A 319 22.98 10.64 2.24
CA ILE A 319 23.97 9.65 1.80
C ILE A 319 23.55 8.88 0.54
N SER A 320 22.33 9.04 0.03
CA SER A 320 21.78 8.22 -1.07
C SER A 320 22.34 8.57 -2.47
N ASP A 321 23.00 9.72 -2.60
CA ASP A 321 23.50 10.26 -3.87
C ASP A 321 22.42 10.39 -4.98
N ILE A 322 21.15 10.51 -4.61
CA ILE A 322 20.04 10.71 -5.55
C ILE A 322 19.96 12.21 -5.91
N PRO A 323 20.21 12.61 -7.17
CA PRO A 323 20.37 14.02 -7.54
C PRO A 323 19.07 14.79 -7.72
N ASN A 324 17.92 14.12 -7.70
CA ASN A 324 16.63 14.60 -8.18
C ASN A 324 15.49 14.22 -7.21
N TRP A 325 15.73 14.42 -5.92
CA TRP A 325 14.77 14.16 -4.85
C TRP A 325 13.47 14.94 -5.02
N HIS A 326 13.56 16.25 -5.25
CA HIS A 326 12.38 17.09 -5.51
C HIS A 326 11.66 16.62 -6.77
N GLY A 327 12.40 16.17 -7.79
CA GLY A 327 11.81 15.60 -8.99
C GLY A 327 11.05 14.28 -8.73
N ASN A 328 11.62 13.39 -7.92
CA ASN A 328 10.94 12.15 -7.52
C ASN A 328 9.70 12.42 -6.67
N MET A 329 9.76 13.32 -5.69
CA MET A 329 8.61 13.69 -4.85
C MET A 329 7.51 14.34 -5.68
N ALA A 330 7.86 15.29 -6.57
CA ALA A 330 6.90 15.90 -7.48
C ALA A 330 6.25 14.86 -8.41
N TYR A 331 7.01 13.87 -8.90
CA TYR A 331 6.45 12.81 -9.73
C TYR A 331 5.48 11.90 -8.97
N ILE A 332 5.84 11.46 -7.76
CA ILE A 332 4.96 10.64 -6.90
C ILE A 332 3.67 11.39 -6.58
N ASN A 333 3.78 12.64 -6.12
CA ASN A 333 2.64 13.41 -5.62
C ASN A 333 1.65 13.85 -6.71
N ASN A 334 2.10 13.97 -7.97
CA ASN A 334 1.29 14.58 -9.03
C ASN A 334 0.82 13.61 -10.14
N PHE A 335 1.40 12.40 -10.22
CA PHE A 335 1.11 11.47 -11.32
C PHE A 335 0.48 10.15 -10.85
N HIS A 336 0.01 10.09 -9.60
CA HIS A 336 -0.79 8.99 -9.07
C HIS A 336 -2.29 9.28 -9.23
N PHE A 337 -2.88 8.86 -10.35
CA PHE A 337 -4.24 9.20 -10.79
C PHE A 337 -5.34 8.26 -10.27
N SER A 338 -5.02 6.99 -10.06
CA SER A 338 -5.89 5.92 -9.57
C SER A 338 -6.27 6.14 -8.11
N ARG A 339 -5.40 6.81 -7.34
CA ARG A 339 -5.53 7.06 -5.89
C ARG A 339 -5.69 5.79 -5.06
N ILE A 340 -5.35 4.63 -5.63
CA ILE A 340 -5.41 3.34 -4.95
C ILE A 340 -4.17 3.18 -4.09
N GLY A 341 -4.35 2.87 -2.81
CA GLY A 341 -3.23 2.68 -1.87
C GLY A 341 -2.61 3.98 -1.36
N VAL A 342 -3.22 5.16 -1.61
CA VAL A 342 -2.70 6.45 -1.10
C VAL A 342 -2.48 6.39 0.41
N GLU A 343 -3.43 5.86 1.17
CA GLU A 343 -3.32 5.76 2.63
C GLU A 343 -2.17 4.84 3.08
N GLU A 344 -1.90 3.78 2.32
CA GLU A 344 -0.83 2.82 2.61
C GLU A 344 0.57 3.44 2.45
N PHE A 345 0.72 4.32 1.46
CA PHE A 345 2.00 4.97 1.16
C PHE A 345 2.15 6.34 1.81
N ALA A 346 1.06 6.99 2.21
CA ALA A 346 1.03 8.37 2.70
C ALA A 346 2.08 8.62 3.78
N TYR A 347 2.13 7.77 4.81
CA TYR A 347 3.11 7.91 5.89
C TYR A 347 4.55 7.92 5.38
N ASN A 348 4.91 6.98 4.50
CA ASN A 348 6.28 6.89 3.97
C ASN A 348 6.60 8.07 3.07
N VAL A 349 5.70 8.42 2.14
CA VAL A 349 5.88 9.53 1.19
C VAL A 349 6.02 10.86 1.93
N THR A 350 5.11 11.16 2.86
CA THR A 350 5.16 12.39 3.66
C THR A 350 6.40 12.44 4.55
N SER A 351 6.85 11.31 5.09
CA SER A 351 8.07 11.28 5.92
C SER A 351 9.34 11.55 5.10
N PHE A 352 9.44 11.02 3.86
CA PHE A 352 10.52 11.36 2.94
C PHE A 352 10.44 12.80 2.44
N GLU A 353 9.24 13.32 2.15
CA GLU A 353 9.04 14.71 1.77
C GLU A 353 9.48 15.65 2.90
N ALA A 354 9.11 15.35 4.15
CA ALA A 354 9.57 16.07 5.33
C ALA A 354 11.10 16.06 5.46
N ALA A 355 11.75 14.90 5.25
CA ALA A 355 13.21 14.81 5.28
C ALA A 355 13.88 15.65 4.19
N VAL A 356 13.35 15.64 2.97
CA VAL A 356 13.87 16.44 1.84
C VAL A 356 13.68 17.95 2.09
N GLU A 357 12.53 18.36 2.64
CA GLU A 357 12.27 19.75 2.98
C GLU A 357 13.12 20.22 4.16
N TYR A 358 13.32 19.37 5.18
CA TYR A 358 14.16 19.70 6.34
C TYR A 358 15.58 20.09 5.91
N ILE A 359 16.22 19.29 5.05
CA ILE A 359 17.56 19.58 4.51
C ILE A 359 17.53 20.85 3.64
N SER A 360 16.44 21.09 2.91
CA SER A 360 16.31 22.26 2.03
C SER A 360 16.06 23.56 2.80
N ALA A 361 15.27 23.54 3.87
CA ALA A 361 14.86 24.71 4.64
C ALA A 361 16.00 25.34 5.44
N GLU A 362 16.96 24.52 5.87
CA GLU A 362 18.13 24.98 6.61
C GLU A 362 19.06 25.87 5.76
N SER A 363 18.92 25.85 4.43
CA SER A 363 19.61 26.80 3.55
C SER A 363 19.05 28.22 3.60
N SER A 364 17.76 28.38 3.90
CA SER A 364 17.10 29.69 3.90
C SER A 364 17.42 30.51 5.15
N GLN A 365 17.59 29.87 6.31
CA GLN A 365 17.98 30.57 7.54
C GLN A 365 19.45 31.02 7.57
N VAL A 366 20.29 30.41 6.74
CA VAL A 366 21.74 30.65 6.75
C VAL A 366 22.13 31.88 5.89
N TRP A 367 21.24 32.37 5.00
CA TRP A 367 21.58 33.44 4.03
C TRP A 367 20.93 34.82 4.27
N ASP A 368 20.07 34.97 5.28
CA ASP A 368 19.44 36.26 5.62
C ASP A 368 20.32 37.19 6.47
N TYR A 369 21.58 36.83 6.73
CA TYR A 369 22.57 37.73 7.34
C TYR A 369 23.53 38.28 6.27
N PRO A 370 23.67 39.62 6.14
CA PRO A 370 24.63 40.21 5.22
C PRO A 370 26.03 40.03 5.80
N THR A 371 26.68 38.91 5.52
CA THR A 371 28.12 38.74 5.76
C THR A 371 28.83 38.27 4.49
N PRO A 372 30.04 38.77 4.18
CA PRO A 372 30.64 38.64 2.84
C PRO A 372 31.37 37.30 2.62
N THR A 373 31.10 36.28 3.42
CA THR A 373 31.85 35.02 3.41
C THR A 373 30.90 33.82 3.42
N PRO A 374 31.11 32.81 2.56
CA PRO A 374 30.32 31.58 2.60
C PRO A 374 30.42 30.95 4.00
N PRO A 375 29.30 30.52 4.61
CA PRO A 375 29.25 29.99 5.96
C PRO A 375 29.99 28.66 6.01
N ASN A 376 30.75 28.51 7.09
CA ASN A 376 31.67 27.42 7.30
C ASN A 376 30.91 26.11 7.56
N VAL A 377 31.41 24.97 7.06
CA VAL A 377 30.77 23.63 7.19
C VAL A 377 30.48 23.26 8.65
N SER A 378 31.25 23.80 9.59
CA SER A 378 31.03 23.68 11.03
C SER A 378 29.70 24.27 11.51
N TYR A 379 29.20 25.32 10.87
CA TYR A 379 27.94 26.00 11.26
C TYR A 379 26.72 25.18 10.86
N ILE A 380 26.67 24.66 9.63
CA ILE A 380 25.59 23.77 9.16
C ILE A 380 25.58 22.47 10.00
N ARG A 381 26.77 21.93 10.31
CA ARG A 381 26.90 20.78 11.21
C ARG A 381 26.35 21.06 12.62
N SER A 382 26.54 22.27 13.17
CA SER A 382 26.03 22.62 14.50
C SER A 382 24.51 22.81 14.54
N THR A 383 23.90 23.34 13.48
CA THR A 383 22.45 23.63 13.43
C THR A 383 21.62 22.35 13.29
N LEU A 384 22.09 21.39 12.49
CA LEU A 384 21.48 20.06 12.35
C LEU A 384 21.49 19.26 13.66
N THR A 385 22.58 19.35 14.44
CA THR A 385 22.70 18.69 15.75
C THR A 385 21.86 19.34 16.86
N LEU A 386 21.42 20.58 16.70
CA LEU A 386 20.73 21.35 17.76
C LEU A 386 19.20 21.37 17.60
N THR A 387 18.67 20.92 16.46
CA THR A 387 17.23 20.95 16.14
C THR A 387 16.58 19.55 16.04
N LEU A 388 17.37 18.50 16.21
CA LEU A 388 16.94 17.11 16.45
C LEU A 388 17.18 16.78 17.93
#